data_AF-A0A834LEZ6-F1
#
_entry.id   AF-A0A834LEZ6-F1
#
_cell.length_a   1.000
_cell.length_b   1.000
_cell.length_c   1.000
_cell.angle_alpha   90.00
_cell.angle_beta   90.00
_cell.angle_gamma   90.00
#
_symmetry.space_group_name_H-M   'P 1'
#
loop_
_entity.id
_entity.type
_entity.pdbx_description
1 polymer ?
#
loop_
_entity_poly.entity_id
_entity_poly.type
_entity_poly.pdbx_seq_one_letter_code
_entity_poly.pdbx_strand_id
1 'polypeptide(L)'
;MDTPYAAFPAAMWQEKSRSRTELCTRMVKQLLLEEVGKGNYENLVLSPLSIDVVLNMVAAGSRGRTLEKMLGLLGPKNIDEIKSESLEMMAVATGDQYLNQGEDEPVLCLVNGAWFDQRCTLKPSYKEDVLEGIYGCEAKMVDFVTQGDEVVDEINSWAEGASRGLIKNFLQRGSLSRETAIILANGLYFKGKSFDGFKVLHIPYQSKSKRFSMYFFLPDEQDGLQNLIDKLISDSGYSHEYSCLSERELDEFWIPRFKFSYNLDVSLTMKDMGMSFAVMENPEDFAEMVEIPKDLPFFQSSMIQKAFIEVDEKGTVAAAVTMMGLASCSMHRPKSTSFVADHPFMFMIMEDRSKLVIFTGAVLDPSKGK
;
A
#
# COMPACT_ATOMS: atom_id res chain seq x y z
N MET A 1 -22.99 -27.27 15.37
CA MET A 1 -23.84 -26.24 15.99
C MET A 1 -23.25 -24.92 15.58
N ASP A 2 -23.64 -24.47 14.40
CA ASP A 2 -23.05 -23.32 13.75
C ASP A 2 -23.75 -22.07 14.25
N THR A 3 -23.00 -21.18 14.91
CA THR A 3 -23.49 -19.85 15.26
C THR A 3 -23.60 -19.02 13.98
N PRO A 4 -24.79 -18.48 13.62
CA PRO A 4 -24.93 -17.62 12.46
C PRO A 4 -24.29 -16.27 12.75
N TYR A 5 -23.03 -16.10 12.34
CA TYR A 5 -22.41 -14.77 12.30
C TYR A 5 -23.09 -13.93 11.22
N ALA A 6 -23.40 -12.68 11.57
CA ALA A 6 -24.11 -11.77 10.69
C ALA A 6 -23.32 -11.57 9.38
N ALA A 7 -24.00 -11.71 8.24
CA ALA A 7 -23.44 -11.39 6.95
C ALA A 7 -23.19 -9.87 6.87
N PHE A 8 -21.92 -9.47 6.93
CA PHE A 8 -21.51 -8.10 6.60
C PHE A 8 -21.99 -7.76 5.17
N PRO A 9 -22.48 -6.54 4.90
CA PRO A 9 -23.04 -6.17 3.60
C PRO A 9 -21.93 -5.98 2.55
N ALA A 10 -21.47 -7.09 1.99
CA ALA A 10 -20.33 -7.16 1.06
C ALA A 10 -20.44 -6.19 -0.14
N ALA A 11 -21.65 -5.96 -0.65
CA ALA A 11 -21.89 -5.04 -1.78
C ALA A 11 -21.49 -3.58 -1.48
N MET A 12 -21.73 -3.10 -0.24
CA MET A 12 -21.38 -1.72 0.15
C MET A 12 -19.86 -1.55 0.26
N TRP A 13 -19.15 -2.58 0.70
CA TRP A 13 -17.70 -2.62 0.74
C TRP A 13 -17.07 -2.76 -0.64
N GLN A 14 -17.67 -3.54 -1.55
CA GLN A 14 -17.21 -3.67 -2.94
C GLN A 14 -17.25 -2.33 -3.68
N GLU A 15 -18.30 -1.53 -3.50
CA GLU A 15 -18.41 -0.22 -4.14
C GLU A 15 -17.42 0.82 -3.57
N LYS A 16 -17.25 0.86 -2.23
CA LYS A 16 -16.26 1.74 -1.56
C LYS A 16 -14.81 1.34 -1.87
N SER A 17 -14.52 0.04 -1.88
CA SER A 17 -13.19 -0.49 -2.25
C SER A 17 -12.84 -0.15 -3.70
N ARG A 18 -13.83 -0.09 -4.61
CA ARG A 18 -13.62 0.27 -6.02
C ARG A 18 -13.03 1.67 -6.19
N SER A 19 -13.59 2.68 -5.51
CA SER A 19 -13.10 4.07 -5.61
C SER A 19 -11.67 4.23 -5.06
N ARG A 20 -11.38 3.62 -3.90
CA ARG A 20 -10.04 3.60 -3.29
C ARG A 20 -9.01 2.86 -4.17
N THR A 21 -9.41 1.73 -4.73
CA THR A 21 -8.57 0.94 -5.65
C THR A 21 -8.29 1.72 -6.92
N GLU A 22 -9.26 2.46 -7.47
CA GLU A 22 -9.10 3.26 -8.68
C GLU A 22 -8.06 4.38 -8.52
N LEU A 23 -8.10 5.15 -7.42
CA LEU A 23 -7.10 6.18 -7.14
C LEU A 23 -5.68 5.59 -7.13
N CYS A 24 -5.48 4.53 -6.35
CA CYS A 24 -4.17 3.92 -6.19
C CYS A 24 -3.70 3.26 -7.50
N THR A 25 -4.62 2.67 -8.26
CA THR A 25 -4.36 2.09 -9.60
C THR A 25 -3.93 3.18 -10.60
N ARG A 26 -4.53 4.37 -10.54
CA ARG A 26 -4.09 5.53 -11.33
C ARG A 26 -2.72 6.06 -10.89
N MET A 27 -2.41 6.07 -9.58
CA MET A 27 -1.09 6.46 -9.07
C MET A 27 -0.01 5.46 -9.51
N VAL A 28 -0.27 4.16 -9.40
CA VAL A 28 0.59 3.08 -9.91
C VAL A 28 0.87 3.27 -11.40
N LYS A 29 -0.15 3.60 -12.22
CA LYS A 29 0.04 3.92 -13.64
C LYS A 29 1.02 5.07 -13.84
N GLN A 30 0.78 6.19 -13.15
CA GLN A 30 1.54 7.42 -13.33
C GLN A 30 3.02 7.17 -13.01
N LEU A 31 3.30 6.54 -11.88
CA LEU A 31 4.65 6.22 -11.42
C LEU A 31 5.34 5.20 -12.34
N LEU A 32 4.63 4.19 -12.85
CA LEU A 32 5.18 3.24 -13.83
C LEU A 32 5.51 3.92 -15.16
N LEU A 33 4.64 4.80 -15.67
CA LEU A 33 4.91 5.60 -16.87
C LEU A 33 6.12 6.52 -16.67
N GLU A 34 6.29 7.09 -15.49
CA GLU A 34 7.45 7.93 -15.15
C GLU A 34 8.75 7.14 -15.08
N GLU A 35 8.80 5.98 -14.41
CA GLU A 35 10.02 5.16 -14.37
C GLU A 35 10.40 4.58 -15.73
N VAL A 36 9.41 4.12 -16.52
CA VAL A 36 9.62 3.71 -17.92
C VAL A 36 10.14 4.90 -18.74
N GLY A 37 9.58 6.10 -18.57
CA GLY A 37 10.03 7.32 -19.24
C GLY A 37 11.43 7.79 -18.84
N LYS A 38 11.85 7.53 -17.59
CA LYS A 38 13.23 7.77 -17.11
C LYS A 38 14.24 6.76 -17.66
N GLY A 39 13.78 5.66 -18.28
CA GLY A 39 14.62 4.55 -18.73
C GLY A 39 15.25 3.77 -17.58
N ASN A 40 14.73 3.92 -16.35
CA ASN A 40 15.27 3.34 -15.14
C ASN A 40 14.34 2.23 -14.65
N TYR A 41 14.74 0.97 -14.84
CA TYR A 41 13.96 -0.20 -14.42
C TYR A 41 14.09 -0.43 -12.91
N GLU A 42 13.57 0.49 -12.10
CA GLU A 42 13.44 0.33 -10.65
C GLU A 42 12.14 -0.38 -10.28
N ASN A 43 12.23 -1.32 -9.35
CA ASN A 43 11.07 -2.09 -8.91
C ASN A 43 10.20 -1.22 -8.00
N LEU A 44 8.91 -1.14 -8.31
CA LEU A 44 7.95 -0.28 -7.61
C LEU A 44 7.10 -1.09 -6.65
N VAL A 45 6.89 -0.58 -5.44
CA VAL A 45 5.96 -1.12 -4.46
C VAL A 45 5.27 0.03 -3.75
N LEU A 46 3.95 0.04 -3.72
CA LEU A 46 3.13 1.01 -3.04
C LEU A 46 2.17 0.29 -2.09
N SER A 47 1.68 1.02 -1.10
CA SER A 47 0.57 0.55 -0.27
C SER A 47 -0.67 1.44 -0.47
N PRO A 48 -1.70 0.95 -1.19
CA PRO A 48 -2.98 1.65 -1.31
C PRO A 48 -3.60 1.97 0.06
N LEU A 49 -3.57 0.99 0.97
CA LEU A 49 -3.92 1.13 2.38
C LEU A 49 -3.19 2.30 3.06
N SER A 50 -1.87 2.39 2.93
CA SER A 50 -1.09 3.49 3.53
C SER A 50 -1.43 4.86 2.97
N ILE A 51 -1.64 4.93 1.65
CA ILE A 51 -2.02 6.19 0.98
C ILE A 51 -3.40 6.63 1.49
N ASP A 52 -4.38 5.73 1.54
CA ASP A 52 -5.73 6.03 2.05
C ASP A 52 -5.69 6.45 3.54
N VAL A 53 -4.89 5.80 4.37
CA VAL A 53 -4.67 6.19 5.78
C VAL A 53 -4.13 7.63 5.91
N VAL A 54 -3.14 8.03 5.10
CA VAL A 54 -2.60 9.40 5.13
C VAL A 54 -3.62 10.42 4.59
N LEU A 55 -4.34 10.09 3.52
CA LEU A 55 -5.39 10.96 2.97
C LEU A 55 -6.58 11.11 3.93
N ASN A 56 -6.97 10.05 4.64
CA ASN A 56 -8.03 10.09 5.65
C ASN A 56 -7.59 10.89 6.90
N MET A 57 -6.31 10.80 7.32
CA MET A 57 -5.74 11.72 8.32
C MET A 57 -5.86 13.17 7.86
N VAL A 58 -5.45 13.49 6.62
CA VAL A 58 -5.57 14.84 6.06
C VAL A 58 -7.02 15.31 6.05
N ALA A 59 -7.94 14.50 5.52
CA ALA A 59 -9.34 14.86 5.40
C ALA A 59 -9.99 15.12 6.77
N ALA A 60 -9.71 14.30 7.78
CA ALA A 60 -10.25 14.46 9.13
C ALA A 60 -9.79 15.74 9.86
N GLY A 61 -8.66 16.33 9.45
CA GLY A 61 -8.15 17.61 9.95
C GLY A 61 -8.41 18.80 9.01
N SER A 62 -9.10 18.57 7.89
CA SER A 62 -9.39 19.57 6.87
C SER A 62 -10.80 20.13 6.99
N ARG A 63 -11.02 21.35 6.48
CA ARG A 63 -12.35 21.97 6.34
C ARG A 63 -12.48 22.72 5.01
N GLY A 64 -13.66 23.28 4.75
CA GLY A 64 -13.91 24.11 3.56
C GLY A 64 -13.65 23.35 2.25
N ARG A 65 -13.09 24.06 1.25
CA ARG A 65 -12.84 23.50 -0.10
C ARG A 65 -11.88 22.32 -0.08
N THR A 66 -10.99 22.28 0.91
CA THR A 66 -10.02 21.19 1.11
C THR A 66 -10.73 19.90 1.46
N LEU A 67 -11.58 19.94 2.49
CA LEU A 67 -12.42 18.81 2.87
C LEU A 67 -13.35 18.37 1.71
N GLU A 68 -13.98 19.32 1.01
CA GLU A 68 -14.87 19.02 -0.12
C GLU A 68 -14.17 18.20 -1.22
N LYS A 69 -12.94 18.58 -1.61
CA LYS A 69 -12.19 17.81 -2.61
C LYS A 69 -11.68 16.47 -2.08
N MET A 70 -11.29 16.39 -0.81
CA MET A 70 -10.85 15.13 -0.20
C MET A 70 -12.01 14.12 -0.12
N LEU A 71 -13.21 14.55 0.28
CA LEU A 71 -14.42 13.71 0.26
C LEU A 71 -14.76 13.25 -1.16
N GLY A 72 -14.74 14.16 -2.14
CA GLY A 72 -14.98 13.83 -3.55
C GLY A 72 -13.94 12.89 -4.18
N LEU A 73 -12.74 12.79 -3.59
CA LEU A 73 -11.68 11.87 -4.02
C LEU A 73 -11.81 10.49 -3.35
N LEU A 74 -12.04 10.47 -2.03
CA LEU A 74 -12.00 9.26 -1.22
C LEU A 74 -13.26 8.41 -1.34
N GLY A 75 -14.42 9.06 -1.56
CA GLY A 75 -15.73 8.40 -1.66
C GLY A 75 -16.68 8.56 -0.45
N PRO A 76 -16.20 8.61 0.82
CA PRO A 76 -17.04 8.97 1.97
C PRO A 76 -17.72 10.33 1.83
N LYS A 77 -18.90 10.47 2.42
CA LYS A 77 -19.73 11.69 2.28
C LYS A 77 -19.48 12.74 3.35
N ASN A 78 -18.83 12.37 4.45
CA ASN A 78 -18.55 13.25 5.59
C ASN A 78 -17.41 12.69 6.46
N ILE A 79 -16.97 13.48 7.45
CA ILE A 79 -15.87 13.14 8.37
C ILE A 79 -16.20 11.92 9.24
N ASP A 80 -17.45 11.73 9.67
CA ASP A 80 -17.81 10.60 10.54
C ASP A 80 -17.75 9.26 9.79
N GLU A 81 -18.14 9.25 8.51
CA GLU A 81 -17.91 8.12 7.59
C GLU A 81 -16.41 7.84 7.41
N ILE A 82 -15.56 8.88 7.20
CA ILE A 82 -14.10 8.70 7.14
C ILE A 82 -13.58 8.05 8.42
N LYS A 83 -13.96 8.57 9.60
CA LYS A 83 -13.49 8.06 10.89
C LYS A 83 -13.92 6.60 11.12
N SER A 84 -15.18 6.27 10.83
CA SER A 84 -15.72 4.91 10.97
C SER A 84 -14.99 3.92 10.06
N GLU A 85 -14.84 4.25 8.77
CA GLU A 85 -14.16 3.37 7.81
C GLU A 85 -12.66 3.25 8.10
N SER A 86 -12.04 4.31 8.62
CA SER A 86 -10.63 4.29 9.03
C SER A 86 -10.41 3.39 10.24
N LEU A 87 -11.33 3.35 11.22
CA LEU A 87 -11.27 2.39 12.33
C LEU A 87 -11.36 0.93 11.84
N GLU A 88 -12.28 0.64 10.92
CA GLU A 88 -12.43 -0.69 10.34
C GLU A 88 -11.19 -1.11 9.53
N MET A 89 -10.65 -0.19 8.72
CA MET A 89 -9.41 -0.36 7.96
C MET A 89 -8.20 -0.61 8.86
N MET A 90 -8.04 0.20 9.91
CA MET A 90 -6.95 0.05 10.88
C MET A 90 -7.07 -1.26 11.66
N ALA A 91 -8.28 -1.72 12.02
CA ALA A 91 -8.46 -3.03 12.64
C ALA A 91 -8.00 -4.20 11.74
N VAL A 92 -8.30 -4.14 10.43
CA VAL A 92 -7.80 -5.11 9.44
C VAL A 92 -6.27 -5.05 9.34
N ALA A 93 -5.66 -3.86 9.38
CA ALA A 93 -4.22 -3.69 9.25
C ALA A 93 -3.42 -4.07 10.51
N THR A 94 -3.86 -3.68 11.71
CA THR A 94 -3.05 -3.76 12.95
C THR A 94 -3.44 -4.89 13.89
N GLY A 95 -4.64 -5.48 13.74
CA GLY A 95 -5.25 -6.37 14.75
C GLY A 95 -4.47 -7.63 15.17
N ASP A 96 -3.37 -7.99 14.46
CA ASP A 96 -2.51 -9.14 14.79
C ASP A 96 -1.06 -8.76 15.14
N GLN A 97 -0.70 -7.47 15.22
CA GLN A 97 0.68 -7.03 15.52
C GLN A 97 1.19 -7.46 16.92
N TYR A 98 0.27 -7.91 17.79
CA TYR A 98 0.51 -8.29 19.18
C TYR A 98 0.19 -9.76 19.51
N LEU A 99 -0.34 -10.53 18.56
CA LEU A 99 -0.41 -11.98 18.72
C LEU A 99 0.97 -12.57 18.43
N ASN A 100 1.32 -13.66 19.12
CA ASN A 100 2.60 -14.36 18.91
C ASN A 100 2.62 -14.97 17.50
N GLN A 101 3.10 -14.18 16.53
CA GLN A 101 3.33 -14.62 15.16
C GLN A 101 4.25 -15.83 15.21
N GLY A 102 3.73 -16.99 14.81
CA GLY A 102 4.57 -18.17 14.57
C GLY A 102 5.54 -17.87 13.43
N GLU A 103 6.63 -18.64 13.33
CA GLU A 103 7.63 -18.47 12.25
C GLU A 103 7.06 -18.65 10.82
N ASP A 104 5.80 -19.07 10.69
CA ASP A 104 5.06 -19.30 9.46
C ASP A 104 4.00 -18.24 9.11
N GLU A 105 3.69 -17.28 10.00
CA GLU A 105 2.66 -16.28 9.75
C GLU A 105 3.20 -15.04 9.00
N PRO A 106 2.39 -14.37 8.16
CA PRO A 106 2.79 -13.15 7.47
C PRO A 106 2.97 -12.00 8.45
N VAL A 107 4.14 -11.36 8.37
CA VAL A 107 4.51 -10.16 9.12
C VAL A 107 3.99 -8.94 8.36
N LEU A 108 2.94 -8.31 8.87
CA LEU A 108 2.45 -7.00 8.42
C LEU A 108 2.73 -5.96 9.52
N CYS A 109 3.50 -4.94 9.20
CA CYS A 109 3.85 -3.86 10.13
C CYS A 109 3.53 -2.49 9.50
N LEU A 110 2.41 -1.91 9.93
CA LEU A 110 1.94 -0.58 9.60
C LEU A 110 2.35 0.38 10.72
N VAL A 111 3.04 1.47 10.36
CA VAL A 111 3.46 2.54 11.29
C VAL A 111 3.02 3.90 10.75
N ASN A 112 2.44 4.72 11.63
CA ASN A 112 1.94 6.06 11.33
C ASN A 112 2.64 7.08 12.22
N GLY A 113 3.13 8.17 11.64
CA GLY A 113 3.75 9.27 12.38
C GLY A 113 3.41 10.63 11.78
N ALA A 114 3.33 11.65 12.63
CA ALA A 114 2.97 13.00 12.24
C ALA A 114 3.86 14.02 12.97
N TRP A 115 4.61 14.81 12.20
CA TRP A 115 5.47 15.88 12.70
C TRP A 115 4.95 17.23 12.23
N PHE A 116 4.79 18.15 13.17
CA PHE A 116 4.28 19.49 12.95
C PHE A 116 5.34 20.52 13.36
N ASP A 117 5.45 21.61 12.61
CA ASP A 117 6.38 22.68 12.97
C ASP A 117 5.98 23.35 14.29
N GLN A 118 6.94 23.53 15.19
CA GLN A 118 6.78 24.15 16.51
C GLN A 118 6.22 25.59 16.49
N ARG A 119 6.21 26.26 15.33
CA ARG A 119 5.53 27.56 15.12
C ARG A 119 4.00 27.43 15.14
N CYS A 120 3.46 26.25 14.87
CA CYS A 120 2.03 25.94 14.90
C CYS A 120 1.61 25.37 16.27
N THR A 121 0.32 25.42 16.60
CA THR A 121 -0.25 24.74 17.77
C THR A 121 -1.10 23.55 17.32
N LEU A 122 -0.65 22.32 17.58
CA LEU A 122 -1.44 21.11 17.31
C LEU A 122 -2.66 21.04 18.24
N LYS A 123 -3.86 20.87 17.66
CA LYS A 123 -5.11 20.75 18.41
C LYS A 123 -5.16 19.42 19.18
N PRO A 124 -5.43 19.42 20.51
CA PRO A 124 -5.53 18.20 21.31
C PRO A 124 -6.54 17.19 20.75
N SER A 125 -7.73 17.64 20.32
CA SER A 125 -8.75 16.74 19.75
C SER A 125 -8.31 16.06 18.45
N TYR A 126 -7.52 16.73 17.60
CA TYR A 126 -6.97 16.08 16.40
C TYR A 126 -5.85 15.11 16.76
N LYS A 127 -5.00 15.45 17.74
CA LYS A 127 -3.97 14.55 18.23
C LYS A 127 -4.57 13.29 18.89
N GLU A 128 -5.42 13.47 19.89
CA GLU A 128 -5.93 12.41 20.75
C GLU A 128 -7.01 11.58 20.04
N ASP A 129 -8.05 12.22 19.46
CA ASP A 129 -9.18 11.49 18.88
C ASP A 129 -8.87 10.92 17.48
N VAL A 130 -8.03 11.59 16.70
CA VAL A 130 -7.77 11.23 15.29
C VAL A 130 -6.43 10.52 15.15
N LEU A 131 -5.30 11.20 15.38
CA LEU A 131 -3.97 10.62 15.15
C LEU A 131 -3.73 9.40 16.05
N GLU A 132 -3.79 9.58 17.37
CA GLU A 132 -3.53 8.52 18.35
C GLU A 132 -4.71 7.53 18.41
N GLY A 133 -5.96 8.03 18.53
CA GLY A 133 -7.16 7.22 18.73
C GLY A 133 -7.59 6.33 17.56
N ILE A 134 -7.50 6.80 16.31
CA ILE A 134 -7.90 6.03 15.13
C ILE A 134 -6.70 5.34 14.48
N TYR A 135 -5.60 6.06 14.29
CA TYR A 135 -4.48 5.58 13.48
C TYR A 135 -3.29 5.03 14.28
N GLY A 136 -3.30 5.13 15.62
CA GLY A 136 -2.14 4.77 16.45
C GLY A 136 -0.89 5.57 16.08
N CYS A 137 -1.08 6.81 15.63
CA CYS A 137 -0.06 7.65 15.01
C CYS A 137 0.75 8.42 16.07
N GLU A 138 2.07 8.35 16.00
CA GLU A 138 2.94 9.13 16.89
C GLU A 138 2.98 10.59 16.44
N ALA A 139 2.49 11.52 17.28
CA ALA A 139 2.33 12.93 16.94
C ALA A 139 3.25 13.86 17.75
N LYS A 140 4.13 14.61 17.07
CA LYS A 140 5.15 15.49 17.67
C LYS A 140 5.22 16.89 17.06
N MET A 141 5.69 17.83 17.87
CA MET A 141 6.09 19.19 17.45
C MET A 141 7.62 19.24 17.31
N VAL A 142 8.14 19.82 16.23
CA VAL A 142 9.59 19.86 15.92
C VAL A 142 10.03 21.14 15.20
N ASP A 143 11.34 21.41 15.14
CA ASP A 143 11.92 22.57 14.44
C ASP A 143 12.42 22.22 13.03
N PHE A 144 11.54 22.28 12.03
CA PHE A 144 11.94 22.11 10.63
C PHE A 144 12.82 23.26 10.09
N VAL A 145 12.78 24.44 10.71
CA VAL A 145 13.47 25.64 10.22
C VAL A 145 14.96 25.61 10.53
N THR A 146 15.32 25.19 11.74
CA THR A 146 16.70 25.21 12.24
C THR A 146 17.31 23.83 12.49
N GLN A 147 16.49 22.77 12.62
CA GLN A 147 16.93 21.41 12.98
C GLN A 147 16.49 20.35 11.96
N GLY A 148 16.37 20.70 10.68
CA GLY A 148 15.81 19.83 9.64
C GLY A 148 16.51 18.47 9.49
N ASP A 149 17.84 18.41 9.64
CA ASP A 149 18.58 17.13 9.55
C ASP A 149 18.44 16.30 10.85
N GLU A 150 18.37 16.94 12.01
CA GLU A 150 18.07 16.27 13.29
C GLU A 150 16.65 15.70 13.31
N VAL A 151 15.69 16.39 12.68
CA VAL A 151 14.32 15.88 12.50
C VAL A 151 14.28 14.71 11.51
N VAL A 152 15.10 14.73 10.45
CA VAL A 152 15.29 13.55 9.57
C VAL A 152 15.85 12.37 10.35
N ASP A 153 16.86 12.57 11.21
CA ASP A 153 17.41 11.53 12.06
C ASP A 153 16.38 11.00 13.07
N GLU A 154 15.52 11.87 13.63
CA GLU A 154 14.41 11.47 14.52
C GLU A 154 13.38 10.61 13.78
N ILE A 155 12.89 11.05 12.63
CA ILE A 155 11.93 10.30 11.80
C ILE A 155 12.52 8.95 11.37
N ASN A 156 13.81 8.91 11.04
CA ASN A 156 14.51 7.66 10.72
C ASN A 156 14.60 6.71 11.92
N SER A 157 14.91 7.24 13.11
CA SER A 157 14.99 6.47 14.36
C SER A 157 13.62 5.96 14.81
N TRP A 158 12.58 6.79 14.67
CA TRP A 158 11.18 6.42 14.89
C TRP A 158 10.76 5.28 13.95
N ALA A 159 11.00 5.44 12.64
CA ALA A 159 10.61 4.44 11.64
C ALA A 159 11.28 3.10 11.93
N GLU A 160 12.57 3.11 12.30
CA GLU A 160 13.30 1.90 12.68
C GLU A 160 12.75 1.27 13.97
N GLY A 161 12.50 2.07 15.01
CA GLY A 161 11.96 1.60 16.28
C GLY A 161 10.55 1.01 16.15
N ALA A 162 9.62 1.78 15.58
CA ALA A 162 8.21 1.40 15.40
C ALA A 162 8.06 0.16 14.51
N SER A 163 8.94 0.02 13.49
CA SER A 163 8.94 -1.15 12.59
C SER A 163 9.79 -2.33 13.08
N ARG A 164 10.30 -2.31 14.32
CA ARG A 164 11.18 -3.36 14.89
C ARG A 164 12.44 -3.63 14.04
N GLY A 165 13.00 -2.60 13.42
CA GLY A 165 14.20 -2.65 12.59
C GLY A 165 13.96 -2.91 11.10
N LEU A 166 12.70 -2.98 10.65
CA LEU A 166 12.35 -3.41 9.28
C LEU A 166 12.35 -2.26 8.26
N ILE A 167 11.98 -1.05 8.68
CA ILE A 167 11.97 0.17 7.86
C ILE A 167 13.10 1.08 8.35
N LYS A 168 14.10 1.32 7.50
CA LYS A 168 15.27 2.17 7.80
C LYS A 168 15.40 3.27 6.77
N ASN A 169 16.15 4.34 7.10
CA ASN A 169 16.44 5.46 6.20
C ASN A 169 15.16 5.95 5.49
N PHE A 170 14.12 6.24 6.27
CA PHE A 170 12.82 6.68 5.80
C PHE A 170 12.95 7.96 4.96
N LEU A 171 13.66 8.96 5.50
CA LEU A 171 14.04 10.20 4.82
C LEU A 171 15.56 10.25 4.57
N GLN A 172 15.95 10.98 3.52
CA GLN A 172 17.34 11.35 3.27
C GLN A 172 17.64 12.70 3.92
N ARG A 173 18.85 12.91 4.43
CA ARG A 173 19.26 14.22 4.94
C ARG A 173 19.21 15.27 3.83
N GLY A 174 18.87 16.50 4.19
CA GLY A 174 18.59 17.58 3.24
C GLY A 174 17.29 17.42 2.42
N SER A 175 16.42 16.43 2.70
CA SER A 175 15.14 16.31 1.99
C SER A 175 14.03 17.23 2.52
N LEU A 176 14.25 17.91 3.65
CA LEU A 176 13.28 18.81 4.28
C LEU A 176 13.58 20.27 3.95
N SER A 177 12.52 21.06 3.75
CA SER A 177 12.60 22.49 3.46
C SER A 177 12.24 23.31 4.69
N ARG A 178 12.68 24.57 4.76
CA ARG A 178 12.35 25.48 5.90
C ARG A 178 10.89 25.93 5.92
N GLU A 179 10.23 25.73 4.78
CA GLU A 179 8.81 25.95 4.53
C GLU A 179 7.96 24.74 4.95
N THR A 180 8.58 23.58 5.25
CA THR A 180 7.89 22.40 5.75
C THR A 180 7.22 22.71 7.09
N ALA A 181 5.90 22.53 7.12
CA ALA A 181 5.05 22.79 8.28
C ALA A 181 4.41 21.52 8.85
N ILE A 182 4.14 20.53 8.00
CA ILE A 182 3.58 19.22 8.38
C ILE A 182 4.24 18.11 7.55
N ILE A 183 4.66 17.04 8.22
CA ILE A 183 4.97 15.75 7.59
C ILE A 183 4.01 14.71 8.16
N LEU A 184 3.25 14.06 7.28
CA LEU A 184 2.57 12.81 7.59
C LEU A 184 3.36 11.65 6.98
N ALA A 185 3.94 10.82 7.83
CA ALA A 185 4.75 9.67 7.42
C ALA A 185 3.98 8.37 7.67
N ASN A 186 3.90 7.53 6.65
CA ASN A 186 3.37 6.18 6.77
C ASN A 186 4.40 5.17 6.25
N GLY A 187 4.73 4.19 7.09
CA GLY A 187 5.53 3.03 6.72
C GLY A 187 4.67 1.77 6.69
N LEU A 188 4.78 0.97 5.63
CA LEU A 188 4.24 -0.39 5.61
C LEU A 188 5.31 -1.39 5.18
N TYR A 189 5.59 -2.35 6.05
CA TYR A 189 6.40 -3.52 5.75
C TYR A 189 5.50 -4.75 5.64
N PHE A 190 5.72 -5.57 4.60
CA PHE A 190 5.17 -6.91 4.52
C PHE A 190 6.20 -7.96 4.12
N LYS A 191 6.11 -9.10 4.81
CA LYS A 191 6.76 -10.37 4.47
C LYS A 191 5.82 -11.53 4.77
N GLY A 192 5.73 -12.51 3.88
CA GLY A 192 4.89 -13.70 4.10
C GLY A 192 5.32 -14.92 3.27
N LYS A 193 4.74 -16.08 3.58
CA LYS A 193 4.99 -17.38 2.92
C LYS A 193 3.84 -17.82 2.01
N SER A 194 4.17 -18.40 0.86
CA SER A 194 3.32 -18.54 -0.33
C SER A 194 3.29 -19.98 -0.91
N PHE A 195 2.14 -20.43 -1.45
CA PHE A 195 1.91 -21.73 -2.12
C PHE A 195 1.04 -21.60 -3.42
N ASP A 196 1.07 -22.56 -4.36
CA ASP A 196 1.14 -22.33 -5.84
C ASP A 196 -0.14 -22.09 -6.72
N GLY A 197 0.01 -21.28 -7.80
CA GLY A 197 -0.71 -21.34 -9.13
C GLY A 197 -1.75 -20.23 -9.52
N PHE A 198 -1.91 -19.70 -10.75
CA PHE A 198 -1.08 -19.41 -11.96
C PHE A 198 -1.78 -18.35 -12.88
N LYS A 199 -1.06 -17.65 -13.80
CA LYS A 199 -1.49 -16.55 -14.74
C LYS A 199 -2.73 -15.73 -14.33
N VAL A 200 -2.48 -14.53 -13.78
CA VAL A 200 -3.17 -14.07 -12.56
C VAL A 200 -3.05 -15.15 -11.50
N LEU A 201 -1.79 -15.40 -11.15
CA LEU A 201 -1.39 -16.35 -10.12
C LEU A 201 -1.93 -15.85 -8.78
N HIS A 202 -2.77 -16.64 -8.10
CA HIS A 202 -3.33 -16.33 -6.79
C HIS A 202 -2.71 -17.24 -5.75
N ILE A 203 -1.99 -16.64 -4.80
CA ILE A 203 -1.28 -17.37 -3.75
C ILE A 203 -1.81 -16.92 -2.38
N PRO A 204 -2.56 -17.78 -1.65
CA PRO A 204 -2.93 -17.50 -0.28
C PRO A 204 -1.73 -17.61 0.67
N TYR A 205 -1.61 -16.65 1.58
CA TYR A 205 -0.67 -16.71 2.69
C TYR A 205 -1.20 -17.60 3.81
N GLN A 206 -0.34 -18.44 4.39
CA GLN A 206 -0.70 -19.26 5.54
C GLN A 206 -0.87 -18.37 6.80
N SER A 207 -2.10 -18.24 7.28
CA SER A 207 -2.41 -17.48 8.50
C SER A 207 -3.65 -18.03 9.22
N LYS A 208 -3.67 -17.88 10.55
CA LYS A 208 -4.76 -18.38 11.42
C LYS A 208 -5.92 -17.39 11.55
N SER A 209 -5.64 -16.08 11.47
CA SER A 209 -6.58 -14.99 11.74
C SER A 209 -7.15 -14.37 10.48
N LYS A 210 -6.26 -13.91 9.58
CA LYS A 210 -6.55 -13.13 8.38
C LYS A 210 -6.26 -13.94 7.13
N ARG A 211 -6.96 -13.65 6.03
CA ARG A 211 -6.70 -14.29 4.74
C ARG A 211 -6.03 -13.26 3.85
N PHE A 212 -4.71 -13.20 3.90
CA PHE A 212 -3.96 -12.44 2.91
C PHE A 212 -3.71 -13.31 1.70
N SER A 213 -3.71 -12.72 0.51
CA SER A 213 -3.33 -13.38 -0.74
C SER A 213 -2.48 -12.46 -1.60
N MET A 214 -1.48 -13.03 -2.27
CA MET A 214 -0.69 -12.37 -3.30
C MET A 214 -1.19 -12.75 -4.68
N TYR A 215 -1.37 -11.75 -5.53
CA TYR A 215 -1.74 -11.91 -6.94
C TYR A 215 -0.55 -11.48 -7.80
N PHE A 216 -0.14 -12.30 -8.77
CA PHE A 216 0.88 -11.95 -9.75
C PHE A 216 0.30 -11.92 -11.16
N PHE A 217 0.51 -10.79 -11.83
CA PHE A 217 0.03 -10.47 -13.16
C PHE A 217 1.22 -10.46 -14.11
N LEU A 218 1.47 -11.61 -14.72
CA LEU A 218 2.53 -11.83 -15.69
C LEU A 218 1.96 -11.70 -17.11
N PRO A 219 2.46 -10.78 -17.95
CA PRO A 219 2.11 -10.71 -19.37
C PRO A 219 2.46 -11.99 -20.15
N ASP A 220 1.99 -12.08 -21.39
CA ASP A 220 2.42 -13.12 -22.35
C ASP A 220 3.62 -12.65 -23.21
N GLU A 221 3.80 -11.34 -23.33
CA GLU A 221 4.85 -10.66 -24.10
C GLU A 221 5.87 -10.03 -23.14
N GLN A 222 7.18 -10.12 -23.44
CA GLN A 222 8.22 -9.65 -22.52
C GLN A 222 8.14 -8.13 -22.22
N ASP A 223 7.63 -7.33 -23.15
CA ASP A 223 7.35 -5.90 -23.02
C ASP A 223 5.86 -5.59 -22.77
N GLY A 224 5.02 -6.62 -22.60
CA GLY A 224 3.57 -6.52 -22.46
C GLY A 224 3.06 -5.90 -21.14
N LEU A 225 3.95 -5.57 -20.20
CA LEU A 225 3.57 -4.99 -18.90
C LEU A 225 2.81 -3.66 -19.06
N GLN A 226 3.22 -2.80 -20.00
CA GLN A 226 2.52 -1.54 -20.31
C GLN A 226 1.06 -1.80 -20.74
N ASN A 227 0.87 -2.74 -21.68
CA ASN A 227 -0.45 -3.14 -22.18
C ASN A 227 -1.33 -3.75 -21.07
N LEU A 228 -0.73 -4.55 -20.18
CA LEU A 228 -1.39 -5.11 -19.01
C LEU A 228 -1.88 -4.02 -18.05
N ILE A 229 -1.03 -3.05 -17.73
CA ILE A 229 -1.37 -1.89 -16.87
C ILE A 229 -2.51 -1.08 -17.51
N ASP A 230 -2.38 -0.73 -18.79
CA ASP A 230 -3.41 0.02 -19.51
C ASP A 230 -4.76 -0.71 -19.55
N LYS A 231 -4.75 -2.04 -19.67
CA LYS A 231 -5.96 -2.88 -19.59
C LYS A 231 -6.58 -2.88 -18.19
N LEU A 232 -5.77 -3.07 -17.14
CA LEU A 232 -6.22 -3.07 -15.74
C LEU A 232 -6.86 -1.74 -15.31
N ILE A 233 -6.50 -0.63 -15.97
CA ILE A 233 -6.99 0.71 -15.66
C ILE A 233 -8.20 1.10 -16.51
N SER A 234 -8.21 0.70 -17.78
CA SER A 234 -9.32 1.01 -18.70
C SER A 234 -10.59 0.23 -18.36
N ASP A 235 -10.45 -0.96 -17.78
CA ASP A 235 -11.56 -1.77 -17.31
C ASP A 235 -11.74 -1.64 -15.79
N SER A 236 -12.57 -0.67 -15.39
CA SER A 236 -13.01 -0.48 -14.00
C SER A 236 -13.78 -1.68 -13.40
N GLY A 237 -13.99 -2.77 -14.15
CA GLY A 237 -14.72 -3.97 -13.77
C GLY A 237 -13.88 -5.10 -13.13
N TYR A 238 -12.53 -5.01 -13.17
CA TYR A 238 -11.62 -6.10 -12.76
C TYR A 238 -11.82 -6.67 -11.34
N SER A 239 -12.53 -5.96 -10.45
CA SER A 239 -12.95 -6.47 -9.13
C SER A 239 -13.75 -7.80 -9.16
N HIS A 240 -14.33 -8.19 -10.31
CA HIS A 240 -15.18 -9.38 -10.42
C HIS A 240 -14.54 -10.59 -11.14
N GLU A 241 -13.40 -10.44 -11.83
CA GLU A 241 -12.79 -11.58 -12.54
C GLU A 241 -11.97 -12.50 -11.61
N TYR A 242 -11.37 -11.98 -10.54
CA TYR A 242 -10.60 -12.79 -9.58
C TYR A 242 -11.44 -13.81 -8.79
N SER A 243 -12.75 -13.60 -8.68
CA SER A 243 -13.69 -14.56 -8.10
C SER A 243 -13.92 -15.81 -8.97
N CYS A 244 -13.40 -15.84 -10.20
CA CYS A 244 -13.61 -16.90 -11.18
C CYS A 244 -12.33 -17.66 -11.58
N LEU A 245 -11.24 -17.53 -10.80
CA LEU A 245 -10.01 -18.29 -11.03
C LEU A 245 -10.28 -19.80 -10.84
N SER A 246 -9.80 -20.62 -11.78
CA SER A 246 -9.98 -22.08 -11.77
C SER A 246 -8.66 -22.78 -11.44
N GLU A 247 -8.63 -23.66 -10.45
CA GLU A 247 -7.49 -24.56 -10.18
C GLU A 247 -7.15 -25.46 -11.40
N ARG A 248 -5.84 -25.68 -11.61
CA ARG A 248 -5.21 -26.53 -12.65
C ARG A 248 -3.82 -26.95 -12.16
N GLU A 249 -3.16 -27.82 -12.89
CA GLU A 249 -1.75 -28.18 -12.66
C GLU A 249 -0.83 -27.39 -13.60
N LEU A 250 0.41 -27.13 -13.16
CA LEU A 250 1.47 -26.51 -13.97
C LEU A 250 2.52 -27.54 -14.39
N ASP A 251 3.03 -27.40 -15.61
CA ASP A 251 4.21 -28.12 -16.08
C ASP A 251 5.52 -27.45 -15.62
N GLU A 252 5.51 -26.13 -15.43
CA GLU A 252 6.67 -25.32 -15.03
C GLU A 252 6.24 -24.08 -14.23
N PHE A 253 6.94 -23.81 -13.12
CA PHE A 253 6.64 -22.73 -12.18
C PHE A 253 7.92 -22.03 -11.70
N TRP A 254 7.99 -20.71 -11.85
CA TRP A 254 9.10 -19.90 -11.35
C TRP A 254 8.68 -18.46 -11.05
N ILE A 255 9.09 -17.97 -9.89
CA ILE A 255 8.98 -16.57 -9.46
C ILE A 255 10.34 -16.17 -8.87
N PRO A 256 10.90 -15.00 -9.20
CA PRO A 256 12.11 -14.52 -8.54
C PRO A 256 11.82 -14.23 -7.07
N ARG A 257 12.80 -14.47 -6.20
CA ARG A 257 12.85 -13.79 -4.90
C ARG A 257 13.09 -12.31 -5.13
N PHE A 258 12.43 -11.44 -4.36
CA PHE A 258 12.69 -10.01 -4.41
C PHE A 258 12.51 -9.35 -3.06
N LYS A 259 13.32 -8.30 -2.86
CA LYS A 259 13.32 -7.48 -1.65
C LYS A 259 13.68 -6.06 -2.05
N PHE A 260 12.74 -5.13 -1.90
CA PHE A 260 12.95 -3.73 -2.22
C PHE A 260 11.95 -2.84 -1.47
N SER A 261 12.23 -1.54 -1.49
CA SER A 261 11.37 -0.51 -0.91
C SER A 261 11.23 0.65 -1.86
N TYR A 262 10.09 1.32 -1.83
CA TYR A 262 9.87 2.56 -2.56
C TYR A 262 9.42 3.66 -1.60
N ASN A 263 9.91 4.87 -1.86
CA ASN A 263 9.55 6.09 -1.13
C ASN A 263 8.72 6.97 -2.07
N LEU A 264 7.51 7.33 -1.68
CA LEU A 264 6.58 8.13 -2.45
C LEU A 264 6.22 9.41 -1.69
N ASP A 265 6.40 10.59 -2.30
CA ASP A 265 5.67 11.79 -1.88
C ASP A 265 4.33 11.82 -2.60
N VAL A 266 3.28 11.46 -1.86
CA VAL A 266 1.90 11.37 -2.33
C VAL A 266 1.39 12.76 -2.78
N SER A 267 1.84 13.83 -2.13
CA SER A 267 1.40 15.19 -2.44
C SER A 267 1.92 15.67 -3.80
N LEU A 268 3.18 15.33 -4.14
CA LEU A 268 3.77 15.59 -5.45
C LEU A 268 3.09 14.74 -6.54
N THR A 269 2.97 13.43 -6.36
CA THR A 269 2.35 12.55 -7.37
C THR A 269 0.91 12.95 -7.70
N MET A 270 0.12 13.34 -6.69
CA MET A 270 -1.25 13.79 -6.93
C MET A 270 -1.29 15.13 -7.68
N LYS A 271 -0.33 16.03 -7.44
CA LYS A 271 -0.16 17.26 -8.20
C LYS A 271 0.13 17.00 -9.67
N ASP A 272 1.04 16.06 -9.97
CA ASP A 272 1.44 15.71 -11.32
C ASP A 272 0.33 14.98 -12.10
N MET A 273 -0.51 14.20 -11.40
CA MET A 273 -1.74 13.61 -11.97
C MET A 273 -2.87 14.62 -12.27
N GLY A 274 -2.61 15.93 -12.16
CA GLY A 274 -3.62 16.97 -12.32
C GLY A 274 -4.62 17.07 -11.17
N MET A 275 -4.49 16.23 -10.14
CA MET A 275 -5.18 16.36 -8.85
C MET A 275 -4.45 17.38 -7.97
N SER A 276 -3.98 18.47 -8.58
CA SER A 276 -3.25 19.56 -7.93
C SER A 276 -4.09 20.13 -6.81
N PHE A 277 -3.65 19.78 -5.60
CA PHE A 277 -4.18 20.31 -4.38
C PHE A 277 -3.66 21.74 -4.15
N ALA A 278 -4.23 22.69 -4.91
CA ALA A 278 -4.44 24.07 -4.43
C ALA A 278 -5.29 24.09 -3.11
N VAL A 279 -5.83 22.93 -2.77
CA VAL A 279 -6.33 22.45 -1.47
C VAL A 279 -5.30 22.47 -0.35
N MET A 280 -3.98 22.44 -0.60
CA MET A 280 -2.97 22.61 0.46
C MET A 280 -2.35 24.01 0.49
N GLU A 281 -2.79 24.92 -0.38
CA GLU A 281 -2.27 26.30 -0.46
C GLU A 281 -2.95 27.26 0.52
N ASN A 282 -4.11 26.91 1.10
CA ASN A 282 -4.76 27.70 2.15
C ASN A 282 -4.47 27.11 3.54
N PRO A 283 -3.62 27.73 4.38
CA PRO A 283 -3.36 27.22 5.72
C PRO A 283 -4.63 27.15 6.60
N GLU A 284 -5.60 28.07 6.38
CA GLU A 284 -6.84 28.12 7.17
C GLU A 284 -7.77 26.92 6.96
N ASP A 285 -7.57 26.13 5.90
CA ASP A 285 -8.32 24.90 5.65
C ASP A 285 -7.81 23.72 6.51
N PHE A 286 -6.60 23.80 7.09
CA PHE A 286 -6.05 22.82 8.06
C PHE A 286 -6.30 23.18 9.52
N ALA A 287 -7.16 24.18 9.77
CA ALA A 287 -7.38 24.68 11.11
C ALA A 287 -8.02 23.67 12.07
N GLU A 288 -8.48 22.50 11.62
CA GLU A 288 -8.90 21.41 12.50
C GLU A 288 -7.75 20.51 12.95
N MET A 289 -6.58 20.55 12.28
CA MET A 289 -5.32 19.98 12.78
C MET A 289 -4.57 20.95 13.70
N VAL A 290 -4.31 22.15 13.20
CA VAL A 290 -3.34 23.09 13.77
C VAL A 290 -3.85 24.51 13.76
N GLU A 291 -3.56 25.26 14.82
CA GLU A 291 -3.65 26.72 14.77
C GLU A 291 -2.35 27.28 14.19
N ILE A 292 -2.46 28.05 13.13
CA ILE A 292 -1.33 28.57 12.35
C ILE A 292 -1.22 30.08 12.61
N PRO A 293 -0.04 30.61 12.97
CA PRO A 293 0.17 32.04 13.14
C PRO A 293 -0.14 32.82 11.85
N LYS A 294 -0.82 33.96 11.97
CA LYS A 294 -1.24 34.79 10.82
C LYS A 294 -0.08 35.40 10.02
N ASP A 295 1.09 35.44 10.64
CA ASP A 295 2.35 35.95 10.13
C ASP A 295 3.29 34.84 9.62
N LEU A 296 2.87 33.57 9.65
CA LEU A 296 3.65 32.47 9.09
C LEU A 296 3.71 32.62 7.55
N PRO A 297 4.89 32.90 6.95
CA PRO A 297 4.95 33.36 5.56
C PRO A 297 4.75 32.24 4.53
N PHE A 298 4.99 30.98 4.92
CA PHE A 298 4.90 29.81 4.08
C PHE A 298 4.40 28.62 4.90
N PHE A 299 3.64 27.74 4.25
CA PHE A 299 3.13 26.51 4.81
C PHE A 299 3.19 25.41 3.74
N GLN A 300 4.09 24.44 3.92
CA GLN A 300 4.18 23.27 3.05
C GLN A 300 3.91 22.00 3.86
N SER A 301 2.87 21.27 3.49
CA SER A 301 2.64 19.90 3.94
C SER A 301 3.29 18.91 2.97
N SER A 302 3.85 17.82 3.48
CA SER A 302 4.26 16.66 2.69
C SER A 302 3.61 15.39 3.26
N MET A 303 3.27 14.46 2.35
CA MET A 303 2.62 13.19 2.65
C MET A 303 3.53 12.09 2.12
N ILE A 304 4.27 11.43 3.01
CA ILE A 304 5.36 10.54 2.66
C ILE A 304 4.97 9.10 2.98
N GLN A 305 4.89 8.27 1.94
CA GLN A 305 4.54 6.86 2.03
C GLN A 305 5.78 6.03 1.70
N LYS A 306 6.24 5.20 2.64
CA LYS A 306 7.31 4.23 2.44
C LYS A 306 6.76 2.82 2.47
N ALA A 307 6.89 2.11 1.36
CA ALA A 307 6.47 0.71 1.26
C ALA A 307 7.70 -0.19 1.18
N PHE A 308 7.63 -1.33 1.86
CA PHE A 308 8.67 -2.36 1.85
C PHE A 308 8.03 -3.73 1.61
N ILE A 309 8.59 -4.50 0.67
CA ILE A 309 8.18 -5.88 0.41
C ILE A 309 9.38 -6.82 0.38
N GLU A 310 9.20 -8.01 0.94
CA GLU A 310 10.13 -9.13 0.87
C GLU A 310 9.38 -10.43 0.58
N VAL A 311 9.72 -11.08 -0.53
CA VAL A 311 9.22 -12.41 -0.92
C VAL A 311 10.40 -13.39 -0.95
N ASP A 312 10.33 -14.43 -0.12
CA ASP A 312 11.38 -15.46 0.03
C ASP A 312 10.85 -16.91 -0.07
N GLU A 313 11.76 -17.87 -0.15
CA GLU A 313 11.48 -19.29 -0.39
C GLU A 313 11.14 -20.09 0.88
N LYS A 314 10.98 -19.47 2.06
CA LYS A 314 10.95 -20.18 3.37
C LYS A 314 9.64 -20.95 3.68
N GLY A 315 8.99 -21.50 2.67
CA GLY A 315 7.81 -22.37 2.74
C GLY A 315 8.01 -23.81 2.22
N THR A 316 9.12 -24.14 1.52
CA THR A 316 9.23 -25.42 0.78
C THR A 316 10.43 -26.28 1.19
N VAL A 317 10.14 -27.50 1.67
CA VAL A 317 11.03 -28.67 1.61
C VAL A 317 10.28 -29.77 0.87
N ALA A 318 10.84 -30.28 -0.23
CA ALA A 318 10.12 -31.05 -1.23
C ALA A 318 9.70 -32.48 -0.80
N ALA A 319 8.46 -32.88 -1.13
CA ALA A 319 7.98 -34.26 -1.29
C ALA A 319 6.56 -34.23 -1.90
N ALA A 320 6.14 -35.04 -2.88
CA ALA A 320 6.84 -36.10 -3.62
C ALA A 320 6.23 -36.28 -5.02
N VAL A 321 7.07 -36.38 -6.07
CA VAL A 321 6.62 -36.81 -7.40
C VAL A 321 6.47 -38.33 -7.41
N THR A 322 5.24 -38.83 -7.46
CA THR A 322 4.94 -40.27 -7.57
C THR A 322 4.82 -40.64 -9.05
N MET A 323 5.78 -41.41 -9.59
CA MET A 323 5.79 -41.79 -11.00
C MET A 323 5.51 -43.30 -11.17
N MET A 324 4.43 -43.66 -11.89
CA MET A 324 4.13 -45.05 -12.24
C MET A 324 3.31 -45.17 -13.54
N GLY A 325 3.83 -45.93 -14.52
CA GLY A 325 3.03 -46.89 -15.31
C GLY A 325 2.21 -46.45 -16.54
N LEU A 326 2.88 -46.31 -17.69
CA LEU A 326 2.44 -46.70 -19.06
C LEU A 326 0.94 -46.72 -19.45
N ALA A 327 0.58 -45.90 -20.46
CA ALA A 327 -0.26 -46.34 -21.58
C ALA A 327 0.02 -45.52 -22.86
N SER A 328 0.21 -46.18 -24.00
CA SER A 328 0.41 -45.52 -25.29
C SER A 328 -0.94 -45.24 -25.97
N CYS A 329 -1.42 -44.01 -25.86
CA CYS A 329 -2.49 -43.46 -26.69
C CYS A 329 -1.96 -42.26 -27.47
N SER A 330 -2.56 -41.96 -28.64
CA SER A 330 -2.15 -40.83 -29.48
C SER A 330 -2.34 -39.50 -28.73
N MET A 331 -1.26 -38.97 -28.15
CA MET A 331 -1.30 -37.72 -27.40
C MET A 331 -1.23 -36.53 -28.34
N HIS A 332 -2.39 -35.92 -28.56
CA HIS A 332 -2.43 -34.46 -28.72
C HIS A 332 -1.89 -33.91 -27.39
N ARG A 333 -0.60 -33.52 -27.34
CA ARG A 333 -0.03 -32.93 -26.12
C ARG A 333 -0.88 -31.70 -25.80
N PRO A 334 -1.50 -31.60 -24.60
CA PRO A 334 -2.09 -30.33 -24.20
C PRO A 334 -1.01 -29.25 -24.26
N LYS A 335 -1.40 -28.01 -24.59
CA LYS A 335 -0.46 -26.89 -24.48
C LYS A 335 0.06 -26.86 -23.05
N SER A 336 1.38 -26.96 -22.88
CA SER A 336 1.98 -26.92 -21.56
C SER A 336 1.61 -25.61 -20.87
N THR A 337 1.10 -25.70 -19.66
CA THR A 337 0.70 -24.53 -18.88
C THR A 337 1.83 -24.22 -17.91
N SER A 338 2.53 -23.11 -18.15
CA SER A 338 3.65 -22.65 -17.34
C SER A 338 3.41 -21.25 -16.79
N PHE A 339 4.04 -20.96 -15.65
CA PHE A 339 4.11 -19.63 -15.07
C PHE A 339 5.57 -19.33 -14.69
N VAL A 340 6.28 -18.63 -15.56
CA VAL A 340 7.71 -18.33 -15.42
C VAL A 340 7.87 -16.81 -15.47
N ALA A 341 8.05 -16.18 -14.31
CA ALA A 341 8.08 -14.73 -14.18
C ALA A 341 9.45 -14.11 -14.52
N ASP A 342 10.01 -14.49 -15.68
CA ASP A 342 11.35 -14.13 -16.18
C ASP A 342 11.46 -12.73 -16.82
N HIS A 343 10.33 -12.03 -16.95
CA HIS A 343 10.20 -10.70 -17.52
C HIS A 343 9.26 -9.84 -16.65
N PRO A 344 9.14 -8.51 -16.90
CA PRO A 344 8.44 -7.60 -16.01
C PRO A 344 6.99 -7.98 -15.70
N PHE A 345 6.62 -7.98 -14.41
CA PHE A 345 5.30 -8.36 -13.92
C PHE A 345 4.77 -7.40 -12.85
N MET A 346 3.44 -7.31 -12.74
CA MET A 346 2.76 -6.58 -11.67
C MET A 346 2.34 -7.56 -10.56
N PHE A 347 2.24 -7.08 -9.32
CA PHE A 347 1.70 -7.83 -8.20
C PHE A 347 0.73 -7.01 -7.34
N MET A 348 -0.06 -7.70 -6.53
CA MET A 348 -0.96 -7.13 -5.54
C MET A 348 -1.01 -8.03 -4.30
N ILE A 349 -1.10 -7.47 -3.10
CA ILE A 349 -1.41 -8.21 -1.87
C ILE A 349 -2.72 -7.65 -1.32
N MET A 350 -3.68 -8.54 -1.05
CA MET A 350 -5.03 -8.20 -0.62
C MET A 350 -5.41 -9.00 0.64
N GLU A 351 -6.25 -8.44 1.51
CA GLU A 351 -6.98 -9.22 2.51
C GLU A 351 -8.33 -9.68 1.92
N ASP A 352 -8.52 -10.99 1.81
CA ASP A 352 -9.56 -11.61 0.99
C ASP A 352 -10.98 -11.43 1.51
N ARG A 353 -11.18 -11.12 2.79
CA ARG A 353 -12.52 -10.93 3.37
C ARG A 353 -13.04 -9.51 3.12
N SER A 354 -12.20 -8.52 3.42
CA SER A 354 -12.47 -7.09 3.26
C SER A 354 -12.26 -6.59 1.82
N LYS A 355 -11.49 -7.34 1.02
CA LYS A 355 -10.97 -6.93 -0.31
C LYS A 355 -10.11 -5.67 -0.25
N LEU A 356 -9.50 -5.40 0.90
CA LEU A 356 -8.58 -4.30 1.11
C LEU A 356 -7.23 -4.61 0.46
N VAL A 357 -6.80 -3.77 -0.48
CA VAL A 357 -5.48 -3.89 -1.11
C VAL A 357 -4.41 -3.33 -0.17
N ILE A 358 -3.56 -4.21 0.35
CA ILE A 358 -2.50 -3.91 1.29
C ILE A 358 -1.27 -3.38 0.55
N PHE A 359 -0.90 -4.02 -0.57
CA PHE A 359 0.19 -3.62 -1.46
C PHE A 359 -0.17 -3.80 -2.92
N THR A 360 0.49 -3.04 -3.78
CA THR A 360 0.60 -3.34 -5.21
C THR A 360 1.89 -2.75 -5.77
N GLY A 361 2.39 -3.29 -6.88
CA GLY A 361 3.66 -2.87 -7.42
C GLY A 361 4.03 -3.62 -8.69
N ALA A 362 5.21 -3.33 -9.23
CA ALA A 362 5.76 -4.05 -10.37
C ALA A 362 7.24 -4.37 -10.14
N VAL A 363 7.62 -5.58 -10.56
CA VAL A 363 9.02 -5.97 -10.69
C VAL A 363 9.40 -5.71 -12.14
N LEU A 364 10.13 -4.63 -12.38
CA LEU A 364 10.65 -4.22 -13.69
C LEU A 364 11.97 -4.91 -14.04
N ASP A 365 12.72 -5.33 -13.02
CA ASP A 365 13.92 -6.14 -13.19
C ASP A 365 13.89 -7.34 -12.21
N PRO A 366 13.42 -8.52 -12.68
CA PRO A 366 13.47 -9.79 -11.95
C PRO A 366 14.87 -10.22 -11.48
N SER A 367 15.94 -9.70 -12.08
CA SER A 367 17.33 -10.14 -11.82
C SER A 367 18.01 -9.40 -10.66
N LYS A 368 17.47 -8.23 -10.25
CA LYS A 368 17.98 -7.42 -9.11
C LYS A 368 17.70 -8.05 -7.75
N GLY A 369 16.84 -9.07 -7.65
CA GLY A 369 16.62 -9.83 -6.43
C GLY A 369 17.62 -10.98 -6.28
N LYS A 370 18.67 -10.79 -5.46
CA LYS A 370 19.63 -11.84 -5.06
C LYS A 370 19.94 -11.78 -3.57
#